data_AF-A0A1L7N8V1-F1
#
_entry.id   AF-A0A1L7N8V1-F1
#
_cell.length_a   1.000
_cell.length_b   1.000
_cell.length_c   1.000
_cell.angle_alpha   90.00
_cell.angle_beta   90.00
_cell.angle_gamma   90.00
#
_symmetry.space_group_name_H-M   'P 1'
#
loop_
_entity.id
_entity.type
_entity.pdbx_description
1 polymer ?
#
loop_
_entity_poly.entity_id
_entity_poly.type
_entity_poly.pdbx_seq_one_letter_code
_entity_poly.pdbx_strand_id
1 'polypeptide(L)'
;MKSAPESLPDDPILLKQMLLAAHGKVAQLQEQNALLLQRLFGRKSEQTSDPDSPQLPLLNEAETLLEVAPEAAAEEVEEEIVAPTKRRGKRKPLPAELPRVEVVHELPEHELTCACGCRKQAIGEETSEQLEIIPMQVRVIRHIRKTYTCKACEAAPVTADKPTQLIEKAWPAPACWPCC
;
A
#
# COMPACT_ATOMS: atom_id res chain seq x y z
N MET A 1 27.02 -22.35 11.25
CA MET A 1 26.15 -23.53 11.28
C MET A 1 26.92 -24.64 11.98
N LYS A 2 26.50 -25.09 13.17
CA LYS A 2 27.16 -26.25 13.80
C LYS A 2 26.68 -27.48 13.01
N SER A 3 27.60 -28.11 12.27
CA SER A 3 27.36 -29.34 11.51
C SER A 3 26.90 -30.46 12.44
N ALA A 4 26.08 -31.36 11.90
CA ALA A 4 25.70 -32.59 12.60
C ALA A 4 26.97 -33.40 12.92
N PRO A 5 27.03 -34.12 14.06
CA PRO A 5 28.12 -35.03 14.33
C PRO A 5 28.13 -36.13 13.26
N GLU A 6 29.26 -36.27 12.54
CA GLU A 6 29.41 -37.21 11.41
C GLU A 6 29.43 -38.68 11.83
N SER A 7 29.54 -38.97 13.13
CA SER A 7 29.51 -40.33 13.68
C SER A 7 28.52 -40.43 14.85
N LEU A 8 27.54 -41.32 14.73
CA LEU A 8 26.63 -41.67 15.80
C LEU A 8 27.26 -42.80 16.67
N PRO A 9 27.10 -42.75 17.99
CA PRO A 9 27.56 -43.80 18.89
C PRO A 9 26.66 -45.05 18.82
N ASP A 10 27.26 -46.25 18.80
CA ASP A 10 26.55 -47.53 18.64
C ASP A 10 25.83 -48.01 19.93
N ASP A 11 26.08 -47.36 21.06
CA ASP A 11 25.49 -47.73 22.35
C ASP A 11 23.99 -47.33 22.40
N PRO A 12 23.05 -48.28 22.55
CA PRO A 12 21.62 -48.00 22.43
C PRO A 12 21.09 -47.12 23.58
N ILE A 13 21.76 -47.11 24.73
CA ILE A 13 21.40 -46.27 25.88
C ILE A 13 21.78 -44.82 25.60
N LEU A 14 22.99 -44.60 25.08
CA LEU A 14 23.52 -43.28 24.80
C LEU A 14 22.76 -42.64 23.62
N LEU A 15 22.40 -43.44 22.62
CA LEU A 15 21.59 -43.00 21.48
C LEU A 15 20.18 -42.57 21.93
N LYS A 16 19.54 -43.29 22.86
CA LYS A 16 18.25 -42.88 23.47
C LYS A 16 18.37 -41.55 24.23
N GLN A 17 19.44 -41.34 24.97
CA GLN A 17 19.67 -40.07 25.68
C GLN A 17 19.85 -38.89 24.72
N MET A 18 20.62 -39.08 23.64
CA MET A 18 20.80 -38.06 22.60
C MET A 18 19.49 -37.73 21.88
N LEU A 19 18.65 -38.74 21.60
CA LEU A 19 17.33 -38.51 21.00
C LEU A 19 16.43 -37.69 21.92
N LEU A 20 16.38 -38.01 23.22
CA LEU A 20 15.61 -37.21 24.19
C LEU A 20 16.10 -35.76 24.25
N ALA A 21 17.42 -35.55 24.28
CA ALA A 21 18.01 -34.21 24.26
C ALA A 21 17.71 -33.45 22.95
N ALA A 22 17.76 -34.14 21.81
CA ALA A 22 17.41 -33.56 20.51
C ALA A 22 15.93 -33.18 20.44
N HIS A 23 15.03 -34.05 20.91
CA HIS A 23 13.59 -33.76 20.99
C HIS A 23 13.29 -32.54 21.87
N GLY A 24 13.94 -32.44 23.04
CA GLY A 24 13.81 -31.26 23.91
C GLY A 24 14.26 -29.98 23.22
N LYS A 25 15.39 -30.02 22.49
CA LYS A 25 15.89 -28.88 21.73
C LYS A 25 14.99 -28.49 20.56
N VAL A 26 14.42 -29.46 19.86
CA VAL A 26 13.45 -29.22 18.79
C VAL A 26 12.21 -28.52 19.34
N ALA A 27 11.67 -28.98 20.47
CA ALA A 27 10.51 -28.34 21.12
C ALA A 27 10.81 -26.88 21.49
N GLN A 28 11.97 -26.62 22.10
CA GLN A 28 12.39 -25.25 22.45
C GLN A 28 12.52 -24.34 21.22
N LEU A 29 13.09 -24.84 20.12
CA LEU A 29 13.24 -24.06 18.88
C LEU A 29 11.89 -23.83 18.18
N GLN A 30 10.98 -24.79 18.25
CA GLN A 30 9.61 -24.63 17.72
C GLN A 30 8.85 -23.55 18.48
N GLU A 31 8.95 -23.51 19.81
CA GLU A 31 8.34 -22.47 20.64
C GLU A 31 8.89 -21.07 20.31
N GLN A 32 10.22 -20.93 20.19
CA GLN A 32 10.84 -19.67 19.78
C GLN A 32 10.39 -19.21 18.39
N ASN A 33 10.31 -20.12 17.42
CA ASN A 33 9.80 -19.79 16.09
C ASN A 33 8.33 -19.39 16.12
N ALA A 34 7.49 -20.05 16.92
CA ALA A 34 6.08 -19.68 17.07
C ALA A 34 5.95 -18.25 17.61
N LEU A 35 6.73 -17.89 18.64
CA LEU A 35 6.77 -16.53 19.19
C LEU A 35 7.25 -15.49 18.17
N LEU A 36 8.29 -15.81 17.39
CA LEU A 36 8.79 -14.90 16.34
C LEU A 36 7.78 -14.72 15.21
N LEU A 37 7.13 -15.80 14.76
CA LEU A 37 6.08 -15.74 13.74
C LEU A 37 4.88 -14.94 14.24
N GLN A 38 4.50 -15.10 15.51
CA GLN A 38 3.45 -14.29 16.13
C GLN A 38 3.84 -12.81 16.22
N ARG A 39 5.10 -12.48 16.51
CA ARG A 39 5.57 -11.08 16.52
C ARG A 39 5.62 -10.46 15.12
N LEU A 40 6.07 -11.21 14.11
CA LEU A 40 6.25 -10.71 12.75
C LEU A 40 4.95 -10.66 11.94
N PHE A 41 4.11 -11.69 12.09
CA PHE A 41 2.93 -11.95 11.27
C PHE A 41 1.64 -12.10 12.09
N GLY A 42 1.70 -11.91 13.40
CA GLY A 42 0.51 -11.82 14.24
C GLY A 42 -0.38 -10.66 13.83
N ARG A 43 -1.64 -10.73 14.27
CA ARG A 43 -2.61 -9.67 13.99
C ARG A 43 -2.11 -8.37 14.62
N LYS A 44 -1.99 -7.32 13.78
CA LYS A 44 -1.59 -5.96 14.20
C LYS A 44 -2.71 -5.21 14.94
N SER A 45 -3.90 -5.80 15.03
CA SER A 45 -5.00 -5.29 15.83
C SER A 45 -4.78 -5.73 17.28
N GLU A 46 -4.02 -4.89 17.99
CA GLU A 46 -3.93 -4.79 19.45
C GLU A 46 -3.21 -5.90 20.23
N GLN A 47 -2.68 -5.50 21.39
CA GLN A 47 -2.41 -6.36 22.54
C GLN A 47 -1.34 -7.43 22.38
N THR A 48 -0.07 -7.03 22.51
CA THR A 48 0.75 -7.74 23.49
C THR A 48 0.77 -6.91 24.76
N SER A 49 0.06 -7.38 25.79
CA SER A 49 0.41 -7.07 27.17
C SER A 49 1.74 -7.77 27.47
N ASP A 50 2.82 -7.32 26.83
CA ASP A 50 4.15 -7.73 27.21
C ASP A 50 4.33 -7.26 28.67
N PRO A 51 4.65 -8.16 29.62
CA PRO A 51 4.88 -7.76 31.01
C PRO A 51 6.07 -6.77 31.12
N ASP A 52 6.94 -6.74 30.11
CA ASP A 52 8.07 -5.82 30.00
C ASP A 52 7.71 -4.46 29.35
N SER A 53 6.47 -4.27 28.86
CA SER A 53 6.03 -3.02 28.22
C SER A 53 4.66 -2.54 28.73
N PRO A 54 4.55 -2.15 30.02
CA PRO A 54 3.31 -1.70 30.64
C PRO A 54 2.77 -0.36 30.11
N GLN A 55 3.50 0.32 29.22
CA GLN A 55 3.12 1.62 28.67
C GLN A 55 2.31 1.53 27.37
N LEU A 56 2.33 0.40 26.67
CA LEU A 56 1.54 0.20 25.45
C LEU A 56 0.01 0.35 25.65
N PRO A 57 -0.60 -0.10 26.76
CA PRO A 57 -2.02 0.14 27.03
C PRO A 57 -2.40 1.62 27.11
N LEU A 58 -1.47 2.51 27.49
CA LEU A 58 -1.71 3.96 27.59
C LEU A 58 -1.80 4.64 26.23
N LEU A 59 -1.37 3.99 25.14
CA LEU A 59 -1.45 4.57 23.79
C LEU A 59 -2.78 4.27 23.09
N ASN A 60 -3.64 3.43 23.70
CA ASN A 60 -4.92 2.98 23.16
C ASN A 60 -6.14 3.75 23.71
N GLU A 61 -5.91 4.90 24.34
CA GLU A 61 -6.97 5.76 24.92
C GLU A 61 -8.04 6.12 23.89
N ALA A 62 -7.63 6.44 22.66
CA ALA A 62 -8.54 6.87 21.61
C ALA A 62 -9.46 5.76 21.10
N GLU A 63 -8.97 4.51 21.06
CA GLU A 63 -9.73 3.33 20.62
C GLU A 63 -10.71 2.88 21.71
N THR A 64 -10.27 2.85 22.97
CA THR A 64 -11.15 2.55 24.11
C THR A 64 -12.28 3.58 24.27
N LEU A 65 -12.04 4.86 23.98
CA LEU A 65 -13.08 5.89 23.97
C LEU A 65 -14.13 5.69 22.87
N LEU A 66 -13.76 5.08 21.74
CA LEU A 66 -14.68 4.75 20.66
C LEU A 66 -15.55 3.53 21.00
N GLU A 67 -15.04 2.57 21.77
CA GLU A 67 -15.79 1.40 22.22
C GLU A 67 -16.80 1.71 23.33
N VAL A 68 -16.53 2.72 24.18
CA VAL A 68 -17.40 3.11 25.31
C VAL A 68 -18.49 4.11 24.88
N ALA A 69 -18.40 4.69 23.67
CA ALA A 69 -19.45 5.55 23.15
C ALA A 69 -20.74 4.72 22.92
N PRO A 70 -21.88 5.05 23.56
CA PRO A 70 -23.11 4.34 23.31
C PRO A 70 -23.53 4.56 21.85
N GLU A 71 -23.81 3.45 21.16
CA GLU A 71 -24.39 3.41 19.82
C GLU A 71 -25.71 4.20 19.80
N ALA A 72 -25.64 5.48 19.48
CA ALA A 72 -26.83 6.27 19.23
C ALA A 72 -27.41 5.87 17.86
N ALA A 73 -28.48 5.08 17.95
CA ALA A 73 -29.46 4.72 16.93
C ALA A 73 -29.00 3.74 15.82
N ALA A 74 -28.99 2.45 16.18
CA ALA A 74 -29.31 1.37 15.26
C ALA A 74 -30.82 1.10 15.31
N GLU A 75 -31.55 1.43 14.24
CA GLU A 75 -32.87 0.85 13.97
C GLU A 75 -32.69 -0.39 13.09
N GLU A 76 -32.99 -1.53 13.72
CA GLU A 76 -33.54 -2.81 13.26
C GLU A 76 -33.00 -3.49 11.98
N VAL A 77 -32.29 -4.58 12.29
CA VAL A 77 -31.89 -5.79 11.56
C VAL A 77 -32.83 -6.27 10.44
N GLU A 78 -32.24 -6.50 9.26
CA GLU A 78 -32.50 -7.73 8.48
C GLU A 78 -31.16 -8.35 8.08
N GLU A 79 -30.98 -9.61 8.49
CA GLU A 79 -29.87 -10.49 8.14
C GLU A 79 -29.99 -10.88 6.66
N GLU A 80 -28.93 -10.70 5.86
CA GLU A 80 -28.46 -11.73 4.92
C GLU A 80 -27.23 -11.32 4.10
N ILE A 81 -26.32 -12.29 4.01
CA ILE A 81 -25.18 -12.41 3.08
C ILE A 81 -23.96 -11.56 3.44
N VAL A 82 -22.88 -12.27 3.78
CA VAL A 82 -21.50 -11.78 3.84
C VAL A 82 -21.12 -11.19 2.48
N ALA A 83 -21.41 -9.90 2.30
CA ALA A 83 -20.99 -9.14 1.14
C ALA A 83 -19.46 -8.95 1.18
N PRO A 84 -18.76 -9.04 0.03
CA PRO A 84 -17.32 -8.84 -0.04
C PRO A 84 -16.93 -7.51 0.62
N THR A 85 -15.89 -7.56 1.47
CA THR A 85 -15.26 -6.42 2.15
C THR A 85 -15.48 -5.11 1.42
N LYS A 86 -16.18 -4.16 2.07
CA LYS A 86 -16.47 -2.81 1.55
C LYS A 86 -15.27 -2.32 0.75
N ARG A 87 -15.43 -2.23 -0.58
CA ARG A 87 -14.41 -1.63 -1.47
C ARG A 87 -14.05 -0.29 -0.82
N ARG A 88 -12.76 -0.09 -0.49
CA ARG A 88 -12.25 1.15 0.11
C ARG A 88 -12.95 2.32 -0.59
N GLY A 89 -13.68 3.13 0.18
CA GLY A 89 -14.51 4.20 -0.36
C GLY A 89 -13.73 5.03 -1.38
N LYS A 90 -14.41 5.46 -2.45
CA LYS A 90 -13.83 6.40 -3.42
C LYS A 90 -13.19 7.54 -2.62
N ARG A 91 -11.92 7.85 -2.91
CA ARG A 91 -11.19 8.93 -2.24
C ARG A 91 -12.02 10.20 -2.38
N LYS A 92 -12.21 10.94 -1.28
CA LYS A 92 -12.88 12.24 -1.34
C LYS A 92 -12.08 13.14 -2.32
N PRO A 93 -12.77 13.89 -3.20
CA PRO A 93 -12.09 14.83 -4.09
C PRO A 93 -11.30 15.86 -3.28
N LEU A 94 -10.26 16.44 -3.89
CA LEU A 94 -9.47 17.47 -3.22
C LEU A 94 -10.33 18.72 -2.96
N PRO A 95 -10.10 19.45 -1.84
CA PRO A 95 -10.88 20.64 -1.51
C PRO A 95 -10.92 21.67 -2.66
N ALA A 96 -12.07 22.31 -2.85
CA ALA A 96 -12.25 23.32 -3.89
C ALA A 96 -11.47 24.61 -3.61
N GLU A 97 -11.17 24.90 -2.34
CA GLU A 97 -10.54 26.13 -1.86
C GLU A 97 -9.05 26.22 -2.18
N LEU A 98 -8.39 25.09 -2.45
CA LEU A 98 -6.97 25.09 -2.78
C LEU A 98 -6.72 25.67 -4.19
N PRO A 99 -5.67 26.50 -4.38
CA PRO A 99 -5.33 27.04 -5.68
C PRO A 99 -4.97 25.92 -6.66
N ARG A 100 -5.58 25.96 -7.85
CA ARG A 100 -5.36 24.97 -8.92
C ARG A 100 -4.43 25.53 -9.99
N VAL A 101 -3.40 24.75 -10.33
CA VAL A 101 -2.48 25.04 -11.45
C VAL A 101 -2.68 23.98 -12.53
N GLU A 102 -2.99 24.40 -13.74
CA GLU A 102 -3.24 23.50 -14.87
C GLU A 102 -1.95 23.24 -15.65
N VAL A 103 -1.64 21.96 -15.88
CA VAL A 103 -0.50 21.52 -16.69
C VAL A 103 -1.03 20.63 -17.81
N VAL A 104 -0.98 21.16 -19.04
CA VAL A 104 -1.45 20.46 -20.24
C VAL A 104 -0.29 19.69 -20.85
N HIS A 105 -0.50 18.38 -21.03
CA HIS A 105 0.42 17.48 -21.72
C HIS A 105 -0.09 17.21 -23.13
N GLU A 106 0.68 17.66 -24.13
CA GLU A 106 0.39 17.49 -25.55
C GLU A 106 1.35 16.48 -26.18
N LEU A 107 0.90 15.82 -27.26
CA LEU A 107 1.79 14.97 -28.04
C LEU A 107 2.85 15.83 -28.75
N PRO A 108 4.12 15.38 -28.80
CA PRO A 108 5.15 16.10 -29.52
C PRO A 108 4.86 16.10 -31.02
N GLU A 109 5.34 17.12 -31.74
CA GLU A 109 4.97 17.36 -33.14
C GLU A 109 5.24 16.18 -34.09
N HIS A 110 6.29 15.41 -33.82
CA HIS A 110 6.66 14.24 -34.60
C HIS A 110 5.66 13.08 -34.46
N GLU A 111 4.97 12.96 -33.32
CA GLU A 111 3.96 11.92 -33.09
C GLU A 111 2.54 12.34 -33.48
N LEU A 112 2.34 13.63 -33.78
CA LEU A 112 1.07 14.16 -34.31
C LEU A 112 0.80 13.68 -35.75
N THR A 113 1.81 13.20 -36.45
CA THR A 113 1.67 12.63 -37.79
C THR A 113 1.42 11.14 -37.69
N CYS A 114 0.30 10.66 -38.23
CA CYS A 114 -0.02 9.24 -38.26
C CYS A 114 0.77 8.54 -39.38
N ALA A 115 0.96 7.22 -39.28
CA ALA A 115 1.57 6.40 -40.32
C ALA A 115 0.84 6.48 -41.68
N CYS A 116 -0.44 6.84 -41.69
CA CYS A 116 -1.22 7.09 -42.91
C CYS A 116 -0.97 8.47 -43.55
N GLY A 117 -0.09 9.30 -42.98
CA GLY A 117 0.23 10.65 -43.47
C GLY A 117 -0.75 11.74 -43.03
N CYS A 118 -1.84 11.40 -42.35
CA CYS A 118 -2.79 12.37 -41.81
C CYS A 118 -2.36 12.89 -40.43
N ARG A 119 -2.72 14.14 -40.12
CA ARG A 119 -2.51 14.74 -38.79
C ARG A 119 -3.57 14.23 -37.80
N LYS A 120 -3.13 13.73 -36.65
CA LYS A 120 -3.99 13.31 -35.54
C LYS A 120 -4.72 14.53 -34.95
N GLN A 121 -5.96 14.35 -34.53
CA GLN A 121 -6.81 15.37 -33.91
C GLN A 121 -7.07 15.01 -32.44
N ALA A 122 -7.07 16.01 -31.57
CA ALA A 122 -7.44 15.84 -30.17
C ALA A 122 -8.96 15.57 -30.05
N ILE A 123 -9.33 14.54 -29.32
CA ILE A 123 -10.73 14.10 -29.16
C ILE A 123 -11.15 14.05 -27.70
N GLY A 124 -10.23 13.72 -26.79
CA GLY A 124 -10.51 13.58 -25.38
C GLY A 124 -9.42 14.19 -24.52
N GLU A 125 -9.76 14.42 -23.25
CA GLU A 125 -8.85 14.92 -22.23
C GLU A 125 -8.99 14.05 -20.98
N GLU A 126 -7.86 13.52 -20.49
CA GLU A 126 -7.79 12.79 -19.24
C GLU A 126 -7.21 13.70 -18.16
N THR A 127 -8.05 14.07 -17.19
CA THR A 127 -7.65 14.93 -16.06
C THR A 127 -7.22 14.10 -14.85
N SER A 128 -6.11 14.46 -14.23
CA SER A 128 -5.68 13.91 -12.94
C SER A 128 -5.23 15.02 -11.99
N GLU A 129 -5.67 14.97 -10.74
CA GLU A 129 -5.35 15.98 -9.73
C GLU A 129 -4.31 15.47 -8.73
N GLN A 130 -3.38 16.34 -8.37
CA GLN A 130 -2.25 16.05 -7.50
C GLN A 130 -2.05 17.19 -6.49
N LEU A 131 -1.77 16.86 -5.23
CA LEU A 131 -1.53 17.87 -4.19
C LEU A 131 -0.03 18.14 -4.08
N GLU A 132 0.36 19.39 -4.24
CA GLU A 132 1.74 19.86 -4.11
C GLU A 132 1.86 20.72 -2.86
N ILE A 133 2.79 20.35 -1.99
CA ILE A 133 3.08 21.07 -0.75
C ILE A 133 4.39 21.80 -0.96
N ILE A 134 4.30 23.13 -1.06
CA ILE A 134 5.44 24.03 -1.02
C ILE A 134 5.52 24.51 0.44
N PRO A 135 6.73 24.69 1.02
CA PRO A 135 6.83 25.31 2.33
C PRO A 135 6.00 26.61 2.35
N MET A 136 4.99 26.66 3.23
CA MET A 136 4.01 27.76 3.40
C MET A 136 2.78 27.78 2.46
N GLN A 137 2.69 26.97 1.41
CA GLN A 137 1.53 26.95 0.49
C GLN A 137 1.18 25.54 0.02
N VAL A 138 -0.12 25.22 0.02
CA VAL A 138 -0.65 23.99 -0.57
C VAL A 138 -1.38 24.34 -1.85
N ARG A 139 -1.04 23.67 -2.95
CA ARG A 139 -1.71 23.85 -4.24
C ARG A 139 -2.05 22.50 -4.87
N VAL A 140 -3.00 22.52 -5.79
CA VAL A 140 -3.41 21.33 -6.55
C VAL A 140 -2.94 21.49 -7.98
N ILE A 141 -2.08 20.58 -8.45
CA ILE A 141 -1.71 20.47 -9.86
C ILE A 141 -2.76 19.62 -10.57
N ARG A 142 -3.44 20.20 -11.56
CA ARG A 142 -4.34 19.50 -12.47
C ARG A 142 -3.57 19.17 -13.74
N HIS A 143 -3.23 17.90 -13.93
CA HIS A 143 -2.64 17.41 -15.17
C HIS A 143 -3.74 17.05 -16.16
N ILE A 144 -3.72 17.68 -17.33
CA ILE A 144 -4.64 17.44 -18.44
C ILE A 144 -3.85 16.75 -19.55
N ARG A 145 -4.14 15.47 -19.82
CA ARG A 145 -3.50 14.73 -20.91
C ARG A 145 -4.42 14.68 -22.10
N LYS A 146 -3.99 15.21 -23.25
CA LYS A 146 -4.78 15.17 -24.48
C LYS A 146 -4.67 13.81 -25.15
N THR A 147 -5.82 13.29 -25.58
CA THR A 147 -5.95 12.05 -26.33
C THR A 147 -6.21 12.36 -27.79
N TYR A 148 -5.40 11.80 -28.68
CA TYR A 148 -5.43 12.08 -30.11
C TYR A 148 -5.80 10.83 -30.90
N THR A 149 -6.58 10.99 -31.97
CA THR A 149 -6.85 9.90 -32.94
C THR A 149 -6.69 10.40 -34.37
N CYS A 150 -6.55 9.46 -35.29
CA CYS A 150 -6.59 9.73 -36.72
C CYS A 150 -7.96 9.32 -37.28
N LYS A 151 -8.68 10.28 -37.88
CA LYS A 151 -9.99 10.02 -38.52
C LYS A 151 -9.91 9.18 -39.79
N ALA A 152 -8.76 9.16 -40.46
CA ALA A 152 -8.61 8.52 -41.77
C ALA A 152 -8.37 7.01 -41.70
N CYS A 153 -7.72 6.54 -40.62
CA CYS A 153 -7.34 5.13 -40.47
C CYS A 153 -7.92 4.46 -39.23
N GLU A 154 -8.75 5.17 -38.45
CA GLU A 154 -9.37 4.68 -37.21
C GLU A 154 -8.37 4.02 -36.25
N ALA A 155 -7.12 4.48 -36.27
CA ALA A 155 -6.06 3.95 -35.42
C ALA A 155 -6.38 4.18 -33.94
N ALA A 156 -5.88 3.28 -33.09
CA ALA A 156 -6.08 3.35 -31.65
C ALA A 156 -5.70 4.73 -31.09
N PRO A 157 -6.50 5.29 -30.15
CA PRO A 157 -6.22 6.57 -29.53
C PRO A 157 -4.85 6.57 -28.85
N VAL A 158 -4.08 7.63 -29.07
CA VAL A 158 -2.79 7.85 -28.40
C VAL A 158 -2.96 8.98 -27.39
N THR A 159 -2.73 8.67 -26.12
CA THR A 159 -2.77 9.65 -25.02
C THR A 159 -1.37 10.18 -24.77
N ALA A 160 -1.23 11.48 -24.51
CA ALA A 160 0.06 12.07 -24.13
C ALA A 160 0.65 11.37 -22.89
N ASP A 161 1.96 11.14 -22.91
CA ASP A 161 2.66 10.46 -21.83
C ASP A 161 2.59 11.24 -20.51
N LYS A 162 2.54 10.49 -19.41
CA LYS A 162 2.59 11.07 -18.07
C LYS A 162 4.05 11.44 -17.76
N PRO A 163 4.30 12.55 -17.04
CA PRO A 163 5.65 12.85 -16.54
C PRO A 163 6.22 11.65 -15.80
N THR A 164 7.49 11.34 -16.08
CA THR A 164 8.22 10.21 -15.50
C THR A 164 8.20 10.28 -13.97
N GLN A 165 7.69 9.23 -13.34
CA GLN A 165 7.64 9.10 -11.89
C GLN A 165 8.69 8.08 -11.45
N LEU A 166 9.41 8.38 -10.35
CA LEU A 166 10.37 7.44 -9.75
C LEU A 166 9.68 6.14 -9.28
N ILE A 167 8.37 6.21 -8.98
CA ILE A 167 7.54 5.07 -8.63
C ILE A 167 6.30 5.10 -9.53
N GLU A 168 6.12 4.06 -10.33
CA GLU A 168 5.11 3.95 -11.40
C GLU A 168 3.65 4.09 -10.94
N LYS A 169 3.38 3.91 -9.64
CA LYS A 169 2.02 3.92 -9.03
C LYS A 169 1.89 4.76 -7.77
N ALA A 170 2.91 5.52 -7.39
CA ALA A 170 2.80 6.41 -6.25
C ALA A 170 1.94 7.63 -6.62
N TRP A 171 1.07 8.06 -5.70
CA TRP A 171 0.61 9.45 -5.72
C TRP A 171 1.85 10.33 -5.54
N PRO A 172 1.98 11.46 -6.24
CA PRO A 172 3.14 12.31 -6.05
C PRO A 172 3.15 12.75 -4.59
N ALA A 173 4.15 12.25 -3.86
CA ALA A 173 4.65 13.00 -2.74
C ALA A 173 5.37 14.21 -3.36
N PRO A 174 5.18 15.42 -2.80
CA PRO A 174 6.00 16.56 -3.19
C PRO A 174 7.46 16.13 -3.06
N ALA A 175 8.27 16.44 -4.07
CA ALA A 175 9.70 16.21 -4.03
C ALA A 175 10.23 16.92 -2.77
N CYS A 176 10.56 16.16 -1.73
CA CYS A 176 11.43 16.66 -0.67
C CYS A 176 12.77 16.94 -1.34
N TRP A 177 13.01 18.20 -1.65
CA TRP A 177 14.34 18.66 -2.03
C TRP A 177 15.31 18.28 -0.89
N PRO A 178 16.51 17.78 -1.21
CA PRO A 178 17.51 17.54 -0.19
C PRO A 178 17.88 18.88 0.45
N CYS A 179 17.60 19.02 1.75
CA CYS A 179 18.22 20.08 2.56
C CYS A 179 19.74 19.87 2.50
N CYS A 180 20.44 20.83 1.89
CA CYS A 180 21.83 21.12 2.22
C CYS A 180 21.89 21.98 3.47
#